data_AF-A0AB33J1L3-F1
#
_entry.id   AF-A0AB33J1L3-F1
#
_cell.length_a   1.000
_cell.length_b   1.000
_cell.length_c   1.000
_cell.angle_alpha   90.00
_cell.angle_beta   90.00
_cell.angle_gamma   90.00
#
_symmetry.space_group_name_H-M   'P 1'
#
loop_
_entity.id
_entity.type
_entity.pdbx_description
1 polymer ?
#
loop_
_entity_poly.entity_id
_entity_poly.type
_entity_poly.pdbx_seq_one_letter_code
_entity_poly.pdbx_strand_id
1 'polypeptide(L)'
;MKLYIASSWKNGYYPDVVRQLRDQGFEVYDFRNPPSGNDGFKWHLVGEDWQEWTPEQYREQLHHPLAERQFKNDVEAIGSCDVCVLVLPCGRSAHTEAGWFAGAGKPVIAYIPEKVEPELMYKLFTAVCCSMDEVTEVLQDLSSCRSLP
;
A
#
# COMPACT_ATOMS: atom_id res chain seq x y z
N MET A 1 -15.31 3.27 6.09
CA MET A 1 -14.44 2.69 5.05
C MET A 1 -13.01 2.84 5.51
N LYS A 2 -12.25 1.75 5.51
CA LYS A 2 -10.84 1.72 5.92
C LYS A 2 -9.92 1.65 4.70
N LEU A 3 -8.95 2.55 4.63
CA LEU A 3 -8.03 2.70 3.51
C LEU A 3 -6.65 2.14 3.86
N TYR A 4 -6.08 1.36 2.95
CA TYR A 4 -4.66 1.01 2.97
C TYR A 4 -3.91 1.92 2.01
N ILE A 5 -2.92 2.67 2.49
CA ILE A 5 -2.11 3.56 1.65
C ILE A 5 -0.83 2.84 1.26
N ALA A 6 -0.80 2.21 0.10
CA ALA A 6 0.39 1.52 -0.42
C ALA A 6 1.35 2.53 -1.04
N SER A 7 2.59 2.60 -0.56
CA SER A 7 3.60 3.51 -1.11
C SER A 7 5.03 3.11 -0.74
N SER A 8 6.01 3.85 -1.26
CA SER A 8 7.40 3.76 -0.81
C SER A 8 7.60 4.52 0.50
N TRP A 9 8.48 4.01 1.38
CA TRP A 9 8.96 4.74 2.57
C TRP A 9 9.57 6.11 2.24
N LYS A 10 10.12 6.25 1.03
CA LYS A 10 10.79 7.48 0.58
C LYS A 10 9.85 8.43 -0.17
N ASN A 11 8.59 8.07 -0.37
CA ASN A 11 7.65 8.89 -1.12
C ASN A 11 7.30 10.16 -0.32
N GLY A 12 7.54 11.33 -0.92
CA GLY A 12 7.33 12.64 -0.30
C GLY A 12 5.85 13.07 -0.22
N TYR A 13 4.98 12.55 -1.09
CA TYR A 13 3.54 12.83 -1.10
C TYR A 13 2.79 12.09 0.00
N TYR A 14 3.33 10.96 0.46
CA TYR A 14 2.66 10.08 1.43
C TYR A 14 2.11 10.77 2.69
N PRO A 15 2.87 11.62 3.41
CA PRO A 15 2.36 12.25 4.63
C PRO A 15 1.15 13.15 4.34
N ASP A 16 1.19 13.89 3.23
CA ASP A 16 0.11 14.78 2.82
C ASP A 16 -1.13 14.01 2.36
N VAL A 17 -0.96 12.87 1.67
CA VAL A 17 -2.07 11.98 1.30
C VAL A 17 -2.75 11.42 2.55
N VAL A 18 -1.98 10.87 3.49
CA VAL A 18 -2.51 10.32 4.74
C VAL A 18 -3.26 11.39 5.54
N ARG A 19 -2.67 12.58 5.68
CA ARG A 19 -3.31 13.71 6.37
C ARG A 19 -4.64 14.08 5.69
N GLN A 20 -4.62 14.35 4.39
CA GLN A 20 -5.82 14.79 3.66
C GLN A 20 -6.95 13.77 3.74
N LEU A 21 -6.66 12.47 3.57
CA LEU A 21 -7.67 11.43 3.67
C LEU A 21 -8.25 11.30 5.08
N ARG A 22 -7.42 11.48 6.13
CA ARG A 22 -7.91 11.55 7.52
C ARG A 22 -8.76 12.78 7.77
N ASP A 23 -8.38 13.94 7.25
CA ASP A 23 -9.14 15.19 7.38
C ASP A 23 -10.52 15.10 6.72
N GLN A 24 -10.65 14.27 5.67
CA GLN A 24 -11.91 13.91 5.02
C GLN A 24 -12.74 12.86 5.79
N GLY A 25 -12.25 12.38 6.94
CA GLY A 25 -12.95 11.44 7.81
C GLY A 25 -12.77 9.96 7.47
N PHE A 26 -11.87 9.60 6.54
CA PHE A 26 -11.57 8.19 6.26
C PHE A 26 -10.71 7.57 7.36
N GLU A 27 -10.94 6.29 7.66
CA GLU A 27 -10.05 5.53 8.52
C GLU A 27 -8.83 5.10 7.69
N VAL A 28 -7.64 5.63 7.99
CA VAL A 28 -6.44 5.41 7.18
C VAL A 28 -5.41 4.56 7.94
N TYR A 29 -5.09 3.39 7.39
CA TYR A 29 -3.95 2.59 7.82
C TYR A 29 -2.64 3.20 7.28
N ASP A 30 -1.84 3.72 8.20
CA ASP A 30 -0.54 4.33 7.94
C ASP A 30 0.56 3.31 8.26
N PHE A 31 1.13 2.68 7.23
CA PHE A 31 2.15 1.65 7.40
C PHE A 31 3.47 2.21 7.96
N ARG A 32 3.71 3.53 7.87
CA ARG A 32 4.90 4.15 8.46
C ARG A 32 4.75 4.36 9.97
N ASN A 33 3.51 4.39 10.46
CA ASN A 33 3.17 4.53 11.87
C ASN A 33 2.15 3.45 12.26
N PRO A 34 2.52 2.15 12.18
CA PRO A 34 1.59 1.09 12.47
C PRO A 34 1.16 1.16 13.95
N PRO A 35 -0.08 0.77 14.30
CA PRO A 35 -0.57 0.82 15.68
C PRO A 35 0.30 0.04 16.69
N SER A 36 1.08 -0.93 16.22
CA SER A 36 2.02 -1.71 17.03
C SER A 36 3.30 -0.94 17.43
N GLY A 37 3.57 0.23 16.84
CA GLY A 37 4.74 1.05 17.15
C GLY A 37 6.07 0.53 16.57
N ASN A 38 6.05 -0.43 15.66
CA ASN A 38 7.25 -0.95 15.02
C ASN A 38 7.72 -0.06 13.85
N ASP A 39 9.03 0.18 13.75
CA ASP A 39 9.69 1.04 12.74
C ASP A 39 9.76 0.45 11.31
N GLY A 40 8.82 -0.43 10.96
CA GLY A 40 8.78 -1.14 9.69
C GLY A 40 9.84 -2.24 9.54
N PHE A 41 9.70 -3.03 8.48
CA PHE A 41 10.62 -4.12 8.18
C PHE A 41 11.83 -3.65 7.39
N LYS A 42 13.01 -4.16 7.78
CA LYS A 42 14.29 -3.82 7.17
C LYS A 42 15.10 -5.10 6.99
N TRP A 43 15.49 -5.39 5.75
CA TRP A 43 16.25 -6.60 5.41
C TRP A 43 17.57 -6.75 6.16
N HIS A 44 18.23 -5.63 6.52
CA HIS A 44 19.46 -5.67 7.32
C HIS A 44 19.26 -6.26 8.73
N LEU A 45 18.01 -6.35 9.24
CA LEU A 45 17.69 -7.03 10.49
C LEU A 45 17.57 -8.55 10.33
N VAL A 46 17.38 -9.03 9.10
CA VAL A 46 17.39 -10.46 8.75
C VAL A 46 18.81 -10.93 8.52
N GLY A 47 19.62 -10.16 7.79
CA GLY A 47 21.06 -10.35 7.68
C GLY A 47 21.76 -9.11 7.15
N GLU A 48 22.95 -8.81 7.67
CA GLU A 48 23.70 -7.59 7.31
C GLU A 48 24.12 -7.59 5.83
N ASP A 49 24.35 -8.76 5.25
CA ASP A 49 24.77 -9.01 3.87
C ASP A 49 23.59 -9.17 2.88
N TRP A 50 22.38 -8.74 3.27
CA TRP A 50 21.15 -8.98 2.49
C TRP A 50 21.17 -8.52 1.02
N GLN A 51 22.04 -7.56 0.69
CA GLN A 51 22.20 -7.06 -0.68
C GLN A 51 23.02 -8.01 -1.57
N GLU A 52 23.82 -8.88 -0.97
CA GLU A 52 24.74 -9.79 -1.64
C GLU A 52 24.19 -11.22 -1.76
N TRP A 53 22.99 -11.47 -1.21
CA TRP A 53 22.38 -12.80 -1.25
C TRP A 53 22.15 -13.30 -2.69
N THR A 54 22.45 -14.58 -2.92
CA THR A 54 21.98 -15.27 -4.14
C THR A 54 20.46 -15.45 -4.09
N PRO A 55 19.79 -15.75 -5.23
CA PRO A 55 18.36 -16.05 -5.23
C PRO A 55 17.95 -17.20 -4.29
N GLU A 56 18.79 -18.22 -4.13
CA GLU A 56 18.57 -19.33 -3.21
C GLU A 56 18.62 -18.87 -1.75
N GLN A 57 19.63 -18.08 -1.39
CA GLN A 57 19.74 -17.50 -0.05
C GLN A 57 18.55 -16.57 0.24
N TYR A 58 18.17 -15.70 -0.71
CA TYR A 58 17.00 -14.86 -0.56
C TYR A 58 15.73 -15.69 -0.30
N ARG A 59 15.51 -16.77 -1.06
CA ARG A 59 14.37 -17.68 -0.84
C ARG A 59 14.39 -18.28 0.57
N GLU A 60 15.54 -18.70 1.07
CA GLU A 60 15.67 -19.23 2.43
C GLU A 60 15.36 -18.16 3.48
N GLN A 61 15.85 -16.93 3.28
CA GLN A 61 15.66 -15.81 4.21
C GLN A 61 14.22 -15.29 4.27
N LEU A 62 13.36 -15.63 3.30
CA LEU A 62 11.91 -15.39 3.41
C LEU A 62 11.27 -16.16 4.57
N HIS A 63 11.88 -17.27 5.00
CA HIS A 63 11.45 -18.07 6.14
C HIS A 63 12.10 -17.63 7.47
N HIS A 64 12.89 -16.55 7.46
CA HIS A 64 13.44 -16.00 8.69
C HIS A 64 12.30 -15.52 9.61
N PRO A 65 12.33 -15.77 10.93
CA PRO A 65 11.22 -15.42 11.83
C PRO A 65 10.78 -13.95 11.78
N LEU A 66 11.70 -13.03 11.50
CA LEU A 66 11.38 -11.61 11.32
C LEU A 66 10.61 -11.35 10.02
N ALA A 67 10.98 -12.03 8.93
CA ALA A 67 10.30 -11.91 7.64
C ALA A 67 8.89 -12.51 7.71
N GLU A 68 8.74 -13.71 8.28
CA GLU A 68 7.42 -14.33 8.45
C GLU A 68 6.50 -13.50 9.36
N ARG A 69 7.04 -12.98 10.46
CA ARG A 69 6.28 -12.12 11.36
C ARG A 69 5.82 -10.84 10.67
N GLN A 70 6.70 -10.16 9.93
CA GLN A 70 6.29 -8.98 9.19
C GLN A 70 5.26 -9.32 8.11
N PHE A 71 5.52 -10.35 7.31
CA PHE A 71 4.61 -10.78 6.26
C PHE A 71 3.20 -11.03 6.80
N LYS A 72 3.08 -11.71 7.95
CA LYS A 72 1.80 -11.91 8.62
C LYS A 72 1.14 -10.57 8.99
N ASN A 73 1.88 -9.65 9.59
CA ASN A 73 1.35 -8.32 9.95
C ASN A 73 0.87 -7.55 8.71
N ASP A 74 1.63 -7.56 7.62
CA ASP A 74 1.29 -6.86 6.38
C ASP A 74 0.04 -7.48 5.73
N VAL A 75 -0.07 -8.82 5.70
CA VAL A 75 -1.24 -9.53 5.20
C VAL A 75 -2.49 -9.24 6.04
N GLU A 76 -2.36 -9.21 7.37
CA GLU A 76 -3.46 -8.81 8.27
C GLU A 76 -3.87 -7.36 8.04
N ALA A 77 -2.92 -6.45 7.83
CA ALA A 77 -3.17 -5.04 7.57
C ALA A 77 -3.96 -4.83 6.26
N ILE A 78 -3.47 -5.37 5.14
CA ILE A 78 -4.17 -5.28 3.84
C ILE A 78 -5.52 -6.02 3.88
N GLY A 79 -5.60 -7.12 4.62
CA GLY A 79 -6.84 -7.88 4.83
C GLY A 79 -7.92 -7.08 5.54
N SER A 80 -7.54 -6.27 6.53
CA SER A 80 -8.46 -5.47 7.35
C SER A 80 -9.02 -4.23 6.65
N CYS A 81 -8.44 -3.81 5.50
CA CYS A 81 -8.84 -2.58 4.81
C CYS A 81 -9.81 -2.85 3.64
N ASP A 82 -10.61 -1.86 3.30
CA ASP A 82 -11.65 -1.91 2.26
C ASP A 82 -11.14 -1.57 0.87
N VAL A 83 -10.23 -0.59 0.79
CA VAL A 83 -9.75 0.03 -0.45
C VAL A 83 -8.24 0.26 -0.34
N CYS A 84 -7.52 0.06 -1.44
CA CYS A 84 -6.11 0.43 -1.54
C CYS A 84 -5.94 1.73 -2.33
N VAL A 85 -5.17 2.66 -1.80
CA VAL A 85 -4.67 3.83 -2.53
C VAL A 85 -3.18 3.64 -2.75
N LEU A 86 -2.80 3.34 -3.99
CA LEU A 86 -1.41 3.20 -4.42
C LEU A 86 -0.85 4.58 -4.77
N VAL A 87 0.05 5.10 -3.94
CA VAL A 87 0.62 6.45 -4.10
C VAL A 87 1.99 6.36 -4.79
N LEU A 88 2.06 6.87 -6.02
CA LEU A 88 3.29 6.89 -6.81
C LEU A 88 4.19 8.08 -6.48
N PRO A 89 5.51 7.98 -6.75
CA PRO A 89 6.24 6.77 -7.14
C PRO A 89 6.35 5.78 -5.97
N CYS A 90 6.29 4.48 -6.28
CA CYS A 90 6.45 3.43 -5.29
C CYS A 90 7.16 2.19 -5.84
N GLY A 91 7.57 1.31 -4.93
CA GLY A 91 8.35 0.11 -5.27
C GLY A 91 7.49 -1.15 -5.48
N ARG A 92 8.19 -2.29 -5.60
CA ARG A 92 7.61 -3.61 -5.82
C ARG A 92 6.58 -4.00 -4.76
N SER A 93 6.89 -3.81 -3.48
CA SER A 93 5.99 -4.18 -2.37
C SER A 93 4.62 -3.51 -2.48
N ALA A 94 4.59 -2.19 -2.69
CA ALA A 94 3.35 -1.43 -2.84
C ALA A 94 2.51 -1.91 -4.04
N HIS A 95 3.15 -2.22 -5.17
CA HIS A 95 2.47 -2.79 -6.33
C HIS A 95 1.96 -4.21 -6.06
N THR A 96 2.71 -5.04 -5.34
CA THR A 96 2.27 -6.38 -4.92
C THR A 96 1.05 -6.31 -4.01
N GLU A 97 1.03 -5.38 -3.05
CA GLU A 97 -0.12 -5.12 -2.18
C GLU A 97 -1.33 -4.64 -2.99
N ALA A 98 -1.15 -3.66 -3.88
CA ALA A 98 -2.22 -3.18 -4.77
C ALA A 98 -2.77 -4.30 -5.65
N GLY A 99 -1.89 -5.15 -6.19
CA GLY A 99 -2.29 -6.35 -6.94
C GLY A 99 -3.08 -7.35 -6.10
N TRP A 100 -2.72 -7.53 -4.82
CA TRP A 100 -3.47 -8.36 -3.88
C TRP A 100 -4.90 -7.83 -3.66
N PHE A 101 -5.06 -6.51 -3.47
CA PHE A 101 -6.40 -5.90 -3.36
C PHE A 101 -7.24 -6.13 -4.62
N ALA A 102 -6.66 -5.85 -5.79
CA ALA A 102 -7.36 -6.05 -7.07
C ALA A 102 -7.75 -7.52 -7.26
N GLY A 103 -6.84 -8.46 -6.97
CA GLY A 103 -7.11 -9.90 -7.04
C GLY A 103 -8.16 -10.38 -6.04
N ALA A 104 -8.27 -9.72 -4.89
CA ALA A 104 -9.31 -9.97 -3.89
C ALA A 104 -10.66 -9.30 -4.22
N GLY A 105 -10.78 -8.63 -5.38
CA GLY A 105 -11.99 -7.90 -5.78
C GLY A 105 -12.22 -6.62 -4.97
N LYS A 106 -11.20 -6.13 -4.25
CA LYS A 106 -11.27 -4.88 -3.49
C LYS A 106 -10.86 -3.70 -4.39
N PRO A 107 -11.50 -2.53 -4.25
CA PRO A 107 -11.14 -1.37 -5.05
C PRO A 107 -9.69 -0.93 -4.86
N VAL A 108 -9.07 -0.49 -5.95
CA VAL A 108 -7.70 0.04 -5.98
C VAL A 108 -7.70 1.35 -6.75
N ILE A 109 -7.09 2.38 -6.19
CA ILE A 109 -6.89 3.68 -6.82
C ILE A 109 -5.39 3.89 -6.99
N ALA A 110 -4.92 4.04 -8.22
CA ALA A 110 -3.55 4.50 -8.48
C ALA A 110 -3.53 6.03 -8.52
N TYR A 111 -2.85 6.65 -7.56
CA TYR A 111 -2.64 8.09 -7.53
C TYR A 111 -1.26 8.44 -8.08
N ILE A 112 -1.23 9.25 -9.13
CA ILE A 112 -0.04 9.64 -9.88
C ILE A 112 0.19 11.16 -9.74
N PRO A 113 0.83 11.62 -8.65
CA PRO A 113 1.06 13.05 -8.39
C PRO A 113 2.14 13.67 -9.29
N GLU A 114 2.97 12.84 -9.93
CA GLU A 114 4.08 13.29 -10.77
C GLU A 114 4.35 12.34 -11.93
N LYS A 115 5.16 12.78 -12.90
CA LYS A 115 5.53 11.94 -14.04
C LYS A 115 6.34 10.72 -13.58
N VAL A 116 5.84 9.54 -13.92
CA VAL A 116 6.49 8.24 -13.68
C VAL A 116 6.56 7.43 -14.97
N GLU A 117 7.24 6.30 -14.94
CA GLU A 117 7.18 5.31 -16.01
C GLU A 117 5.75 4.75 -16.15
N PRO A 118 5.18 4.66 -17.37
CA PRO A 118 3.84 4.11 -17.57
C PRO A 118 3.74 2.64 -17.19
N GLU A 119 2.63 2.24 -16.57
CA GLU A 119 2.33 0.86 -16.17
C GLU A 119 0.98 0.42 -16.74
N LEU A 120 0.98 -0.62 -17.57
CA LEU A 120 -0.20 -1.14 -18.25
C LEU A 120 -1.19 -1.79 -17.28
N MET A 121 -0.69 -2.44 -16.23
CA MET A 121 -1.49 -3.24 -15.30
C MET A 121 -2.43 -2.39 -14.44
N TYR A 122 -2.30 -1.06 -14.45
CA TYR A 122 -3.26 -0.16 -13.80
C TYR A 122 -4.68 -0.27 -14.39
N LYS A 123 -4.84 -0.93 -15.55
CA LYS A 123 -6.16 -1.34 -16.08
C LYS A 123 -6.93 -2.33 -15.19
N LEU A 124 -6.26 -3.00 -14.25
CA LEU A 124 -6.91 -3.84 -13.24
C LEU A 124 -7.54 -3.00 -12.11
N PHE A 125 -7.13 -1.75 -11.98
CA PHE A 125 -7.53 -0.90 -10.86
C PHE A 125 -8.84 -0.18 -11.16
N THR A 126 -9.52 0.22 -10.08
CA THR A 126 -10.81 0.91 -10.14
C THR A 126 -10.67 2.28 -10.78
N ALA A 127 -9.59 3.00 -10.46
CA ALA A 127 -9.31 4.31 -11.01
C ALA A 127 -7.80 4.58 -11.09
N VAL A 128 -7.45 5.46 -12.02
CA VAL A 128 -6.15 6.14 -12.07
C VAL A 128 -6.44 7.63 -11.90
N CYS A 129 -5.93 8.22 -10.83
CA CYS A 129 -6.19 9.59 -10.44
C CYS A 129 -4.91 10.43 -10.59
N CYS A 130 -5.07 11.66 -11.09
CA CYS A 130 -3.99 12.62 -11.30
C CYS A 130 -3.92 13.68 -10.19
N SER A 131 -4.92 13.74 -9.30
CA SER A 131 -5.04 14.72 -8.23
C SER A 131 -5.65 14.13 -6.96
N MET A 132 -5.47 14.80 -5.82
CA MET A 132 -6.10 14.39 -4.55
C MET A 132 -7.62 14.57 -4.57
N ASP A 133 -8.12 15.54 -5.35
CA ASP A 133 -9.55 15.75 -5.52
C ASP A 133 -10.18 14.54 -6.22
N GLU A 134 -9.59 14.06 -7.32
CA GLU A 134 -10.04 12.84 -8.00
C GLU A 134 -10.00 11.60 -7.09
N VAL A 135 -8.95 11.45 -6.27
CA VAL A 135 -8.87 10.34 -5.28
C VAL A 135 -10.05 10.43 -4.31
N THR A 136 -10.36 11.63 -3.82
CA THR A 136 -11.44 11.84 -2.85
C THR A 136 -12.82 11.59 -3.48
N GLU A 137 -13.05 12.07 -4.69
CA GLU A 137 -14.29 11.83 -5.46
C GLU A 137 -14.55 10.33 -5.62
N VAL A 138 -13.55 9.56 -6.09
CA VAL A 138 -13.69 8.11 -6.25
C VAL A 138 -13.98 7.41 -4.90
N LEU A 139 -13.35 7.83 -3.82
CA LEU A 139 -13.59 7.26 -2.49
C LEU A 139 -14.99 7.57 -1.94
N GLN A 140 -15.52 8.76 -2.21
CA GLN A 140 -16.88 9.16 -1.83
C GLN A 140 -17.93 8.37 -2.62
N ASP A 141 -17.72 8.17 -3.92
CA ASP A 141 -18.58 7.32 -4.75
C ASP A 141 -18.60 5.87 -4.26
N LEU A 142 -17.42 5.31 -3.97
CA LEU A 142 -17.31 3.95 -3.41
C LEU A 142 -17.98 3.83 -2.04
N SER A 143 -17.95 4.88 -1.22
CA SER A 143 -18.60 4.90 0.09
C SER A 143 -20.12 4.91 -0.04
N SER A 144 -20.63 5.71 -0.98
CA SER A 144 -22.06 5.85 -1.27
C SER A 144 -22.69 4.55 -1.80
N CYS A 145 -21.98 3.84 -2.67
CA CYS A 145 -22.42 2.54 -3.20
C CYS A 145 -22.47 1.43 -2.14
N ARG A 146 -21.62 1.50 -1.10
CA ARG A 146 -21.60 0.52 0.00
C ARG A 146 -22.66 0.78 1.08
N SER A 147 -23.21 1.99 1.14
CA SER A 147 -24.28 2.36 2.08
C SER A 147 -25.69 2.02 1.58
N LEU A 148 -25.82 1.39 0.40
CA LEU A 148 -27.10 0.86 -0.06
C LEU A 148 -27.35 -0.49 0.63
N PRO A 149 -28.54 -0.68 1.25
CA PRO A 149 -28.87 -1.86 2.06
C PRO A 149 -28.90 -3.18 1.29
#